data_AF-A0A4R3YPT8-F1
#
_entry.id   AF-A0A4R3YPT8-F1
#
_cell.length_a   1.000
_cell.length_b   1.000
_cell.length_c   1.000
_cell.angle_alpha   90.00
_cell.angle_beta   90.00
_cell.angle_gamma   90.00
#
_symmetry.space_group_name_H-M   'P 1'
#
loop_
_entity.id
_entity.type
_entity.pdbx_description
1 polymer ?
#
loop_
_entity_poly.entity_id
_entity_poly.type
_entity_poly.pdbx_seq_one_letter_code
_entity_poly.pdbx_strand_id
1 'polypeptide(L)'
;MSLVLQSSNVALDKFLRALEADGSVSPVDFQAIRDNADRWTDVVDYPELAGTLKAFQGAADTLAETTQKVALAARKGKVKGVELEALKDAIEHQLAYVVAGYKSSVERI
;
A
#
# COMPACT_ATOMS: atom_id res chain seq x y z
N MET A 1 11.27 13.09 -2.69
CA MET A 1 10.49 12.24 -3.61
C MET A 1 9.13 11.92 -3.00
N SER A 2 8.13 11.64 -3.85
CA SER A 2 6.82 11.13 -3.45
C SER A 2 6.44 9.98 -4.37
N LEU A 3 6.17 8.82 -3.81
CA LEU A 3 5.56 7.71 -4.53
C LEU A 3 4.16 8.14 -4.98
N VAL A 4 3.86 8.00 -6.27
CA VAL A 4 2.53 8.29 -6.83
C VAL A 4 1.80 6.98 -7.06
N LEU A 5 0.63 6.82 -6.44
CA LEU A 5 -0.21 5.65 -6.64
C LEU A 5 -1.19 5.91 -7.79
N GLN A 6 -1.19 5.04 -8.79
CA GLN A 6 -2.14 5.06 -9.89
C GLN A 6 -2.75 3.68 -10.06
N SER A 7 -4.02 3.63 -10.44
CA SER A 7 -4.72 2.37 -10.72
C SER A 7 -5.33 2.39 -12.12
N SER A 8 -5.35 1.24 -12.78
CA SER A 8 -6.15 1.04 -14.00
C SER A 8 -7.65 1.00 -13.71
N ASN A 9 -8.05 0.75 -12.45
CA ASN A 9 -9.44 0.87 -12.02
C ASN A 9 -9.79 2.33 -11.77
N VAL A 10 -10.66 2.89 -12.62
CA VAL A 10 -11.05 4.32 -12.60
C VAL A 10 -11.64 4.75 -11.26
N ALA A 11 -12.42 3.89 -10.59
CA ALA A 11 -13.02 4.21 -9.31
C ALA A 11 -11.97 4.27 -8.20
N LEU A 12 -11.03 3.32 -8.19
CA LEU A 12 -9.92 3.29 -7.24
C LEU A 12 -8.94 4.45 -7.51
N ASP A 13 -8.59 4.73 -8.76
CA ASP A 13 -7.71 5.85 -9.13
C ASP A 13 -8.30 7.20 -8.68
N LYS A 14 -9.61 7.41 -8.91
CA LYS A 14 -10.30 8.61 -8.43
C LYS A 14 -10.28 8.72 -6.90
N PHE A 15 -10.46 7.60 -6.21
CA PHE A 15 -10.40 7.57 -4.74
C PHE A 15 -8.99 7.90 -4.24
N LEU A 16 -7.94 7.30 -4.81
CA LEU A 16 -6.54 7.58 -4.46
C LEU A 16 -6.18 9.05 -4.69
N ARG A 17 -6.56 9.63 -5.84
CA ARG A 17 -6.34 11.06 -6.13
C ARG A 17 -7.05 11.98 -5.15
N ALA A 18 -8.23 11.60 -4.67
CA ALA A 18 -8.97 12.40 -3.69
C ALA A 18 -8.27 12.42 -2.33
N LEU A 19 -7.63 11.31 -1.93
CA LEU A 19 -6.89 11.23 -0.68
C LEU A 19 -5.56 11.99 -0.73
N GLU A 20 -4.91 12.03 -1.89
CA GLU A 20 -3.65 12.79 -2.08
C GLU A 20 -3.87 14.28 -2.41
N ALA A 21 -5.12 14.76 -2.44
CA ALA A 21 -5.44 16.12 -2.88
C ALA A 21 -4.77 17.22 -2.03
N ASP A 22 -4.49 16.93 -0.75
CA ASP A 22 -3.78 17.84 0.17
C ASP A 22 -2.26 17.63 0.21
N GLY A 23 -1.74 16.70 -0.61
CA GLY A 23 -0.32 16.37 -0.70
C GLY A 23 0.17 15.40 0.39
N SER A 24 -0.73 14.84 1.20
CA SER A 24 -0.42 13.87 2.24
C SER A 24 -1.53 12.82 2.40
N VAL A 25 -1.28 11.78 3.20
CA VAL A 25 -2.32 10.82 3.59
C VAL A 25 -2.43 10.88 5.11
N SER A 26 -3.59 11.32 5.62
CA SER A 26 -3.83 11.36 7.05
C SER A 26 -4.11 9.96 7.62
N PRO A 27 -4.08 9.76 8.96
CA PRO A 27 -4.49 8.48 9.55
C PRO A 27 -5.93 8.08 9.21
N VAL A 28 -6.83 9.06 9.03
CA VAL A 28 -8.23 8.83 8.65
C VAL A 28 -8.30 8.36 7.20
N ASP A 29 -7.54 9.00 6.31
CA ASP A 29 -7.45 8.60 4.89
C ASP A 29 -6.89 7.19 4.75
N PHE A 30 -5.83 6.89 5.52
CA PHE A 30 -5.24 5.56 5.57
C PHE A 30 -6.24 4.49 6.03
N GLN A 31 -7.02 4.77 7.07
CA GLN A 31 -8.08 3.87 7.53
C GLN A 31 -9.16 3.69 6.46
N ALA A 32 -9.57 4.76 5.78
CA ALA A 32 -10.56 4.69 4.71
C ALA A 32 -10.09 3.83 3.52
N ILE A 33 -8.79 3.88 3.16
CA ILE A 33 -8.22 2.97 2.15
C ILE A 33 -8.32 1.52 2.61
N ARG A 34 -7.95 1.24 3.86
CA ARG A 34 -8.00 -0.11 4.42
C ARG A 34 -9.41 -0.67 4.42
N ASP A 35 -10.38 0.09 4.95
CA ASP A 35 -11.78 -0.33 5.00
C ASP A 35 -12.34 -0.60 3.60
N ASN A 36 -11.97 0.22 2.62
CA ASN A 36 -12.35 0.00 1.23
C ASN A 36 -11.71 -1.26 0.64
N ALA A 37 -10.42 -1.52 0.92
CA ALA A 37 -9.73 -2.74 0.48
C ALA A 37 -10.35 -4.01 1.08
N ASP A 38 -10.67 -3.98 2.37
CA ASP A 38 -11.33 -5.07 3.08
C ASP A 38 -12.70 -5.37 2.47
N ARG A 39 -13.48 -4.32 2.20
CA ARG A 39 -14.79 -4.45 1.54
C ARG A 39 -14.69 -5.12 0.18
N TRP A 40 -13.70 -4.77 -0.64
CA TRP A 40 -13.51 -5.40 -1.95
C TRP A 40 -13.05 -6.85 -1.86
N THR A 41 -12.36 -7.21 -0.78
CA THR A 41 -12.00 -8.62 -0.50
C THR A 41 -13.26 -9.42 -0.14
N ASP A 42 -14.14 -8.86 0.68
CA ASP A 42 -15.38 -9.52 1.12
C ASP A 42 -16.41 -9.73 -0.01
N VAL A 43 -16.31 -8.98 -1.11
CA VAL A 43 -17.17 -9.14 -2.30
C VAL A 43 -16.81 -10.41 -3.10
N VAL A 44 -15.60 -10.95 -2.94
CA VAL A 44 -15.17 -12.14 -3.69
C VAL A 44 -15.75 -13.41 -3.07
N ASP A 45 -16.90 -13.84 -3.58
CA ASP A 45 -17.59 -15.06 -3.17
C ASP A 45 -17.08 -16.28 -3.95
N TYR A 46 -15.88 -16.74 -3.61
CA TYR A 46 -15.29 -17.96 -4.19
C TYR A 46 -14.59 -18.79 -3.10
N PRO A 47 -15.25 -19.84 -2.56
CA PRO A 47 -14.80 -20.55 -1.36
C PRO A 47 -13.37 -21.11 -1.43
N GLU A 48 -12.95 -21.60 -2.60
CA GLU A 48 -11.61 -22.18 -2.80
C GLU A 48 -10.50 -21.12 -2.71
N LEU A 49 -10.83 -19.84 -2.96
CA LEU A 49 -9.89 -18.72 -2.89
C LEU A 49 -9.95 -17.97 -1.56
N ALA A 50 -11.01 -18.17 -0.76
CA ALA A 50 -11.24 -17.42 0.48
C ALA A 50 -10.04 -17.44 1.43
N GLY A 51 -9.41 -18.61 1.61
CA GLY A 51 -8.21 -18.74 2.45
C GLY A 51 -7.01 -17.94 1.91
N THR A 52 -6.74 -18.04 0.61
CA THR A 52 -5.61 -17.34 -0.03
C THR A 52 -5.85 -15.83 -0.09
N LEU A 53 -7.09 -15.38 -0.34
CA LEU A 53 -7.46 -13.96 -0.31
C LEU A 53 -7.31 -13.37 1.09
N LYS A 54 -7.75 -14.09 2.13
CA LYS A 54 -7.56 -13.64 3.52
C LYS A 54 -6.09 -13.58 3.90
N ALA A 55 -5.28 -14.53 3.44
CA ALA A 55 -3.84 -14.50 3.64
C ALA A 55 -3.18 -13.30 2.94
N PHE A 56 -3.61 -12.98 1.71
CA PHE A 56 -3.15 -11.80 0.98
C PHE A 56 -3.51 -10.50 1.71
N GLN A 57 -4.75 -10.37 2.19
CA GLN A 57 -5.18 -9.24 3.01
C GLN A 57 -4.30 -9.07 4.27
N GLY A 58 -4.05 -10.15 5.01
CA GLY A 58 -3.19 -10.11 6.20
C GLY A 58 -1.72 -9.75 5.89
N ALA A 59 -1.20 -10.19 4.74
CA ALA A 59 0.13 -9.79 4.28
C ALA A 59 0.19 -8.30 3.93
N ALA A 60 -0.85 -7.75 3.29
CA ALA A 60 -0.96 -6.33 2.98
C ALA A 60 -0.99 -5.47 4.27
N ASP A 61 -1.78 -5.88 5.26
CA ASP A 61 -1.82 -5.23 6.59
C ASP A 61 -0.43 -5.24 7.25
N THR A 62 0.24 -6.40 7.25
CA THR A 62 1.57 -6.55 7.84
C THR A 62 2.60 -5.65 7.16
N LEU A 63 2.55 -5.54 5.82
CA LEU A 63 3.43 -4.66 5.04
C LEU A 63 3.20 -3.19 5.40
N ALA A 64 1.94 -2.76 5.50
CA ALA A 64 1.60 -1.38 5.83
C ALA A 64 2.02 -1.02 7.26
N GLU A 65 1.75 -1.88 8.24
CA GLU A 65 2.19 -1.69 9.63
C GLU A 65 3.72 -1.63 9.73
N THR A 66 4.42 -2.51 9.01
CA THR A 66 5.89 -2.52 9.02
C THR A 66 6.46 -1.24 8.42
N THR A 67 5.84 -0.72 7.37
CA THR A 67 6.19 0.58 6.78
C THR A 67 6.04 1.72 7.80
N GLN A 68 4.94 1.74 8.56
CA GLN A 68 4.74 2.72 9.65
C GLN A 68 5.79 2.57 10.76
N LYS A 69 6.13 1.33 11.16
CA LYS A 69 7.17 1.05 12.16
C LYS A 69 8.54 1.55 11.70
N VAL A 70 8.90 1.36 10.42
CA VAL A 70 10.12 1.91 9.82
C VAL A 70 10.13 3.43 9.87
N ALA A 71 9.03 4.09 9.49
CA ALA A 71 8.91 5.54 9.55
C ALA A 71 9.05 6.08 10.99
N LEU A 72 8.44 5.40 11.97
CA LEU A 72 8.57 5.75 13.38
C LEU A 72 10.01 5.57 13.89
N ALA A 73 10.67 4.48 13.51
CA ALA A 73 12.06 4.23 13.88
C ALA A 73 13.00 5.29 13.28
N ALA A 74 12.83 5.65 12.01
CA ALA A 74 13.60 6.70 11.35
C ALA A 74 13.40 8.06 12.03
N ARG A 75 12.16 8.41 12.42
CA ARG A 75 11.85 9.62 13.19
C ARG A 75 12.54 9.62 14.56
N LYS A 76 12.47 8.51 15.30
CA LYS A 76 13.13 8.36 16.61
C LYS A 76 14.65 8.48 16.50
N GLY A 77 15.23 7.89 15.44
CA GLY A 77 16.65 7.97 15.11
C GLY A 77 17.10 9.32 14.54
N LYS A 78 16.17 10.26 14.30
CA LYS A 78 16.44 11.58 13.68
C LYS A 78 17.16 11.47 12.33
N VAL A 79 16.84 10.44 11.53
CA VAL A 79 17.39 10.22 10.18
C VAL A 79 17.04 11.41 9.27
N LYS A 80 18.04 11.98 8.58
CA LYS A 80 17.90 13.22 7.78
C LYS A 80 18.82 13.21 6.56
N GLY A 81 18.59 14.15 5.63
CA GLY A 81 19.47 14.36 4.48
C GLY A 81 19.56 13.13 3.58
N VAL A 82 20.78 12.77 3.18
CA VAL A 82 21.06 11.65 2.26
C VAL A 82 20.56 10.31 2.81
N GLU A 83 20.67 10.07 4.12
CA GLU A 83 20.22 8.82 4.73
C GLU A 83 18.70 8.67 4.67
N LEU A 84 17.96 9.77 4.79
CA LEU A 84 16.50 9.76 4.70
C LEU A 84 16.04 9.48 3.26
N GLU A 85 16.71 10.04 2.25
CA GLU A 85 16.39 9.75 0.86
C GLU A 85 16.74 8.30 0.50
N ALA A 86 17.90 7.78 0.93
CA ALA A 86 18.27 6.37 0.73
C ALA A 86 17.26 5.40 1.39
N LEU A 87 16.72 5.75 2.56
CA LEU A 87 15.66 4.99 3.21
C LEU A 87 14.38 4.97 2.38
N LYS A 88 13.97 6.12 1.83
CA LYS A 88 12.79 6.21 0.94
C LYS A 88 13.00 5.36 -0.31
N ASP A 89 14.16 5.47 -0.95
CA ASP A 89 14.50 4.69 -2.14
C ASP A 89 14.41 3.19 -1.86
N ALA A 90 14.97 2.73 -0.72
CA ALA A 90 14.91 1.33 -0.34
C ALA A 90 13.47 0.82 -0.15
N ILE A 91 12.59 1.63 0.47
CA ILE A 91 11.18 1.30 0.65
C ILE A 91 10.46 1.28 -0.71
N GLU A 92 10.69 2.27 -1.56
CA GLU A 92 10.07 2.33 -2.90
C GLU A 92 10.43 1.12 -3.76
N HIS A 93 11.66 0.61 -3.70
CA HIS A 93 12.04 -0.62 -4.41
C HIS A 93 11.29 -1.87 -3.90
N GLN A 94 11.03 -1.95 -2.59
CA GLN A 94 10.22 -3.04 -2.04
C GLN A 94 8.77 -2.95 -2.51
N LEU A 95 8.20 -1.75 -2.52
CA LEU A 95 6.84 -1.53 -3.02
C LEU A 95 6.74 -1.82 -4.53
N ALA A 96 7.75 -1.44 -5.30
CA ALA A 96 7.83 -1.77 -6.72
C ALA A 96 7.89 -3.30 -6.96
N TYR A 97 8.61 -4.05 -6.11
CA TYR A 97 8.63 -5.51 -6.17
C TYR A 97 7.24 -6.11 -5.90
N VAL A 98 6.50 -5.60 -4.91
CA VAL A 98 5.11 -6.03 -4.65
C VAL A 98 4.21 -5.77 -5.85
N VAL A 99 4.29 -4.58 -6.46
CA VAL A 99 3.52 -4.23 -7.67
C VAL A 99 3.92 -5.13 -8.85
N ALA A 100 5.22 -5.41 -9.02
CA ALA A 100 5.69 -6.33 -10.06
C ALA A 100 5.13 -7.75 -9.87
N GLY A 101 4.96 -8.21 -8.63
CA GLY A 101 4.31 -9.48 -8.32
C GLY A 101 2.84 -9.54 -8.77
N TYR A 102 2.09 -8.43 -8.61
CA TYR A 102 0.74 -8.31 -9.18
C TYR A 102 0.76 -8.43 -10.70
N LYS A 103 1.65 -7.68 -11.37
CA LYS A 103 1.78 -7.70 -12.84
C LYS A 103 2.20 -9.06 -13.39
N SER A 104 3.10 -9.77 -12.71
CA SER A 104 3.60 -11.06 -13.18
C SER A 104 2.62 -12.20 -13.01
N SER A 105 1.62 -12.04 -12.14
CA SER A 105 0.78 -13.14 -11.67
C SER A 105 -0.70 -12.86 -11.88
N VAL A 106 -1.23 -11.76 -11.35
CA VAL A 106 -2.67 -11.45 -11.38
C VAL A 106 -3.09 -10.86 -12.72
N GLU A 107 -2.31 -9.96 -13.32
CA GLU A 107 -2.64 -9.39 -14.65
C GLU A 107 -2.63 -10.44 -15.78
N ARG A 108 -2.11 -11.64 -15.52
CA ARG A 108 -2.04 -12.73 -16.51
C ARG A 108 -3.22 -13.68 -16.47
N ILE A 109 -4.08 -13.57 -15.46
CA ILE A 109 -5.30 -14.38 -15.31
C ILE A 109 -6.40 -13.74 -16.14
#